data_AF-A0A7S0T2R8-F1
#
_entry.id   AF-A0A7S0T2R8-F1
#
_cell.length_a   1.000
_cell.length_b   1.000
_cell.length_c   1.000
_cell.angle_alpha   90.00
_cell.angle_beta   90.00
_cell.angle_gamma   90.00
#
_symmetry.space_group_name_H-M   'P 1'
#
loop_
_entity.id
_entity.type
_entity.pdbx_description
1 polymer ?
#
loop_
_entity_poly.entity_id
_entity_poly.type
_entity_poly.pdbx_seq_one_letter_code
_entity_poly.pdbx_strand_id
1 'polypeptide(L)'
;NSVVELAGGRLLMFFRTSTGFAYAATSDDKGMTWTEPASTGIDTPDSKTQLVQLMGPQHSKGPLLLAYNAHKRTTMAGPDGGEKKLPPKCITLLSLGISEDEGQTWRKLATLRGSTAPGLRFHYPWVLQLGCRLVVAYSKFYVTGYKHTENDRELGIRLVHVHI
;
A
#
# COMPACT_ATOMS: atom_id res chain seq x y z
N ASN A 1 -2.65 1.84 -9.41
CA ASN A 1 -2.09 3.18 -9.64
C ASN A 1 -2.96 4.18 -8.92
N SER A 2 -2.36 5.23 -8.39
CA SER A 2 -3.01 6.29 -7.60
C SER A 2 -2.25 7.58 -7.78
N VAL A 3 -2.95 8.73 -7.76
CA VAL A 3 -2.37 10.06 -7.93
C VAL A 3 -2.82 10.97 -6.80
N VAL A 4 -1.94 11.85 -6.36
CA VAL A 4 -2.22 12.91 -5.38
C VAL A 4 -1.65 14.23 -5.88
N GLU A 5 -2.21 15.33 -5.38
CA GLU A 5 -1.71 16.68 -5.65
C GLU A 5 -0.87 17.17 -4.46
N LEU A 6 0.41 17.42 -4.70
CA LEU A 6 1.40 17.94 -3.77
C LEU A 6 1.26 19.46 -3.58
N ALA A 7 2.18 20.08 -2.84
CA ALA A 7 2.31 21.53 -2.77
C ALA A 7 2.56 22.13 -4.17
N GLY A 8 2.10 23.36 -4.37
CA GLY A 8 2.27 24.08 -5.64
C GLY A 8 1.48 23.52 -6.83
N GLY A 9 0.60 22.55 -6.63
CA GLY A 9 -0.23 21.96 -7.69
C GLY A 9 0.46 20.87 -8.51
N ARG A 10 1.67 20.45 -8.12
CA ARG A 10 2.38 19.31 -8.72
C ARG A 10 1.61 18.02 -8.43
N LEU A 11 1.56 17.11 -9.40
CA LEU A 11 0.97 15.79 -9.22
C LEU A 11 2.05 14.74 -8.98
N LEU A 12 1.77 13.81 -8.07
CA LEU A 12 2.58 12.61 -7.84
C LEU A 12 1.72 11.37 -8.09
N MET A 13 2.13 10.53 -9.04
CA MET A 13 1.48 9.26 -9.33
C MET A 13 2.35 8.09 -8.90
N PHE A 14 1.74 7.10 -8.25
CA PHE A 14 2.34 5.81 -7.94
C PHE A 14 1.76 4.71 -8.85
N PHE A 15 2.65 3.84 -9.33
CA PHE A 15 2.36 2.74 -10.24
C PHE A 15 2.61 1.38 -9.58
N ARG A 16 1.69 0.46 -9.85
CA ARG A 16 1.94 -0.98 -9.64
C ARG A 16 2.86 -1.47 -10.74
N THR A 17 3.85 -2.26 -10.38
CA THR A 17 4.74 -2.91 -11.35
C THR A 17 4.98 -4.37 -11.00
N SER A 18 5.45 -5.15 -11.99
CA SER A 18 5.91 -6.52 -11.80
C SER A 18 7.41 -6.63 -11.46
N THR A 19 8.12 -5.50 -11.36
CA THR A 19 9.59 -5.46 -11.15
C THR A 19 10.00 -5.62 -9.69
N GLY A 20 9.03 -5.63 -8.77
CA GLY A 20 9.24 -5.81 -7.32
C GLY A 20 9.20 -4.51 -6.53
N PHE A 21 9.07 -3.36 -7.19
CA PHE A 21 8.99 -2.04 -6.54
C PHE A 21 7.78 -1.24 -7.01
N ALA A 22 7.26 -0.37 -6.13
CA ALA A 22 6.37 0.68 -6.58
C ALA A 22 7.18 1.70 -7.42
N TYR A 23 6.61 2.16 -8.53
CA TYR A 23 7.21 3.22 -9.35
C TYR A 23 6.44 4.52 -9.15
N ALA A 24 7.09 5.65 -9.43
CA ALA A 24 6.47 6.96 -9.38
C ALA A 24 6.83 7.83 -10.60
N ALA A 25 5.93 8.76 -10.92
CA ALA A 25 6.15 9.83 -11.88
C ALA A 25 5.46 11.09 -11.38
N THR A 26 5.99 12.25 -11.77
CA THR A 26 5.46 13.55 -11.39
C THR A 26 5.03 14.35 -12.61
N SER A 27 4.10 15.27 -12.40
CA SER A 27 3.66 16.24 -13.41
C SER A 27 3.60 17.64 -12.80
N ASP A 28 4.20 18.61 -13.49
CA ASP A 28 4.17 20.03 -13.11
C ASP A 28 3.12 20.84 -13.91
N ASP A 29 2.40 20.20 -14.83
CA ASP A 29 1.50 20.85 -15.79
C ASP A 29 0.07 20.27 -15.74
N LYS A 30 -0.40 19.92 -14.53
CA LYS A 30 -1.75 19.39 -14.26
C LYS A 30 -2.03 18.06 -14.97
N GLY A 31 -1.01 17.25 -15.19
CA GLY A 31 -1.11 15.91 -15.75
C GLY A 31 -1.06 15.86 -17.28
N MET A 32 -0.70 16.95 -17.95
CA MET A 32 -0.56 16.99 -19.40
C MET A 32 0.69 16.24 -19.85
N THR A 33 1.80 16.42 -19.14
CA THR A 33 3.04 15.66 -19.31
C THR A 33 3.49 15.09 -17.98
N TRP A 34 4.27 14.01 -18.06
CA TRP A 34 4.79 13.28 -16.91
C TRP A 34 6.27 13.02 -17.10
N THR A 35 7.01 12.99 -16.00
CA THR A 35 8.38 12.47 -16.00
C THR A 35 8.38 10.99 -16.35
N GLU A 36 9.51 10.48 -16.84
CA GLU A 36 9.72 9.03 -16.98
C GLU A 36 9.49 8.33 -15.63
N PRO A 37 8.69 7.23 -15.57
CA PRO A 37 8.47 6.51 -14.33
C PRO A 37 9.75 5.90 -13.75
N ALA A 38 10.04 6.17 -12.48
CA ALA A 38 11.22 5.67 -11.78
C ALA A 38 10.83 4.82 -10.57
N SER A 39 11.71 3.90 -10.17
CA SER A 39 11.52 3.12 -8.94
C SER A 39 11.54 4.02 -7.72
N THR A 40 10.62 3.79 -6.79
CA THR A 40 10.61 4.45 -5.47
C THR A 40 11.51 3.76 -4.44
N GLY A 41 12.04 2.58 -4.78
CA GLY A 41 12.73 1.69 -3.82
C GLY A 41 11.80 1.00 -2.82
N ILE A 42 10.49 1.28 -2.84
CA ILE A 42 9.52 0.64 -1.95
C ILE A 42 9.16 -0.74 -2.49
N ASP A 43 9.54 -1.79 -1.75
CA ASP A 43 9.20 -3.17 -2.06
C ASP A 43 7.68 -3.36 -2.17
N THR A 44 7.22 -3.91 -3.30
CA THR A 44 5.84 -4.35 -3.49
C THR A 44 5.78 -5.64 -4.31
N PRO A 45 4.95 -6.63 -3.92
CA PRO A 45 4.92 -7.95 -4.55
C PRO A 45 4.01 -7.99 -5.78
N ASP A 46 4.08 -6.98 -6.66
CA ASP A 46 3.14 -6.80 -7.77
C ASP A 46 1.67 -6.75 -7.28
N SER A 47 1.42 -5.94 -6.25
CA SER A 47 0.09 -5.70 -5.71
C SER A 47 -0.33 -4.25 -5.91
N LYS A 48 -1.64 -4.00 -5.91
CA LYS A 48 -2.16 -2.63 -5.96
C LYS A 48 -1.80 -1.91 -4.66
N THR A 49 -1.31 -0.69 -4.81
CA THR A 49 -1.14 0.28 -3.73
C THR A 49 -2.17 1.39 -3.85
N GLN A 50 -2.35 2.16 -2.78
CA GLN A 50 -3.06 3.42 -2.83
C GLN A 50 -2.30 4.50 -2.06
N LEU A 51 -2.02 5.60 -2.75
CA LEU A 51 -1.50 6.84 -2.22
C LEU A 51 -2.66 7.81 -1.93
N VAL A 52 -2.66 8.41 -0.73
CA VAL A 52 -3.69 9.37 -0.30
C VAL A 52 -3.01 10.55 0.37
N GLN A 53 -3.47 11.76 0.07
CA GLN A 53 -3.13 12.97 0.79
C GLN A 53 -3.99 13.05 2.06
N LEU A 54 -3.37 12.97 3.24
CA LEU A 54 -4.13 13.19 4.48
C LEU A 54 -4.44 14.67 4.64
N MET A 55 -5.59 14.95 5.23
CA MET A 55 -6.08 16.28 5.53
C MET A 55 -6.06 16.51 7.04
N GLY A 56 -5.47 17.63 7.46
CA GLY A 56 -5.44 18.06 8.85
C GLY A 56 -6.71 18.79 9.28
N PRO A 57 -6.76 19.27 10.53
CA PRO A 57 -7.78 20.19 10.99
C PRO A 57 -7.88 21.40 10.05
N GLN A 58 -9.10 21.89 9.81
CA GLN A 58 -9.39 22.98 8.88
C GLN A 58 -9.08 22.67 7.40
N HIS A 59 -9.02 21.39 7.03
CA HIS A 59 -8.83 20.96 5.63
C HIS A 59 -7.49 21.41 5.02
N SER A 60 -6.45 21.51 5.85
CA SER A 60 -5.07 21.73 5.41
C SER A 60 -4.44 20.43 4.88
N LYS A 61 -3.58 20.51 3.86
CA LYS A 61 -2.80 19.34 3.39
C LYS A 61 -1.85 18.89 4.51
N GLY A 62 -1.87 17.60 4.83
CA GLY A 62 -0.99 16.95 5.79
C GLY A 62 0.04 16.03 5.12
N PRO A 63 0.49 14.96 5.79
CA PRO A 63 1.40 13.98 5.19
C PRO A 63 0.71 13.10 4.15
N LEU A 64 1.49 12.46 3.29
CA LEU A 64 1.02 11.40 2.40
C LEU A 64 0.92 10.07 3.15
N LEU A 65 -0.11 9.29 2.84
CA LEU A 65 -0.32 7.94 3.33
C LEU A 65 -0.27 6.96 2.15
N LEU A 66 0.45 5.85 2.33
CA LEU A 66 0.52 4.74 1.38
C LEU A 66 -0.04 3.47 2.01
N ALA A 67 -1.10 2.91 1.43
CA ALA A 67 -1.55 1.55 1.73
C ALA A 67 -0.94 0.57 0.72
N TYR A 68 -0.17 -0.41 1.19
CA TYR A 68 0.60 -1.33 0.35
C TYR A 68 0.93 -2.65 1.06
N ASN A 69 1.36 -3.66 0.30
CA ASN A 69 1.89 -4.89 0.85
C ASN A 69 3.41 -4.76 1.00
N ALA A 70 3.89 -4.65 2.23
CA ALA A 70 5.26 -4.24 2.55
C ALA A 70 6.26 -5.42 2.53
N HIS A 71 6.43 -6.05 1.37
CA HIS A 71 7.38 -7.15 1.20
C HIS A 71 7.79 -7.37 -0.26
N LYS A 72 8.93 -8.05 -0.46
CA LYS A 72 9.37 -8.53 -1.76
C LYS A 72 8.49 -9.68 -2.24
N ARG A 73 8.51 -9.98 -3.53
CA ARG A 73 7.65 -11.01 -4.13
C ARG A 73 7.74 -12.40 -3.45
N THR A 74 8.91 -12.75 -2.92
CA THR A 74 9.19 -14.08 -2.35
C THR A 74 9.70 -14.05 -0.92
N THR A 75 10.05 -12.89 -0.39
CA THR A 75 10.62 -12.74 0.95
C THR A 75 10.04 -11.53 1.68
N MET A 76 10.11 -11.57 3.01
CA MET A 76 9.78 -10.46 3.90
C MET A 76 10.88 -10.29 4.95
N ALA A 77 10.96 -9.12 5.57
CA ALA A 77 11.85 -8.93 6.72
C ALA A 77 11.47 -9.88 7.87
N GLY A 78 12.47 -10.60 8.37
CA GLY A 78 12.40 -11.42 9.56
C GLY A 78 12.56 -10.56 10.84
N PRO A 79 12.20 -11.12 12.00
CA PRO A 79 12.33 -10.42 13.29
C PRO A 79 13.79 -10.14 13.70
N ASP A 80 14.74 -10.89 13.13
CA ASP A 80 16.18 -10.79 13.34
C ASP A 80 16.90 -9.87 12.32
N GLY A 81 16.14 -9.22 11.44
CA GLY A 81 16.69 -8.42 10.34
C GLY A 81 17.11 -9.22 9.11
N GLY A 82 16.97 -10.55 9.14
CA GLY A 82 17.19 -11.42 7.98
C GLY A 82 16.00 -11.44 7.00
N GLU A 83 16.14 -12.16 5.89
CA GLU A 83 15.03 -12.40 4.97
C GLU A 83 14.32 -13.72 5.29
N LYS A 84 12.99 -13.68 5.45
CA LYS A 84 12.13 -14.84 5.59
C LYS A 84 11.41 -15.14 4.29
N LYS A 85 11.54 -16.37 3.78
CA LYS A 85 10.80 -16.84 2.60
C LYS A 85 9.30 -16.88 2.86
N LEU A 86 8.52 -16.34 1.92
CA LEU A 86 7.07 -16.38 1.94
C LEU A 86 6.54 -17.67 1.30
N PRO A 87 5.37 -18.15 1.74
CA PRO A 87 4.66 -19.23 1.06
C PRO A 87 4.37 -18.89 -0.41
N PRO A 88 4.22 -19.90 -1.28
CA PRO A 88 3.96 -19.67 -2.70
C PRO A 88 2.67 -18.87 -2.91
N LYS A 89 2.71 -17.94 -3.86
CA LYS A 89 1.59 -17.07 -4.29
C LYS A 89 0.97 -16.20 -3.17
N CYS A 90 1.62 -16.09 -2.01
CA CYS A 90 1.21 -15.26 -0.88
C CYS A 90 1.43 -13.76 -1.16
N ILE A 91 0.44 -12.93 -0.85
CA ILE A 91 0.55 -11.47 -0.79
C ILE A 91 0.03 -11.04 0.58
N THR A 92 0.91 -10.63 1.47
CA THR A 92 0.61 -10.36 2.88
C THR A 92 1.12 -8.98 3.31
N LEU A 93 1.32 -8.76 4.62
CA LEU A 93 1.83 -7.53 5.22
C LEU A 93 1.17 -6.26 4.68
N LEU A 94 -0.16 -6.29 4.55
CA LEU A 94 -0.92 -5.10 4.22
C LEU A 94 -0.67 -4.08 5.33
N SER A 95 -0.02 -2.98 4.96
CA SER A 95 0.54 -1.99 5.87
C SER A 95 0.22 -0.58 5.39
N LEU A 96 0.34 0.36 6.32
CA LEU A 96 0.29 1.80 6.08
C LEU A 96 1.70 2.36 6.24
N GLY A 97 2.17 3.06 5.22
CA GLY A 97 3.34 3.94 5.26
C GLY A 97 2.91 5.39 5.29
N ILE A 98 3.74 6.26 5.85
CA ILE A 98 3.49 7.70 5.92
C ILE A 98 4.75 8.45 5.49
N SER A 99 4.55 9.55 4.77
CA SER A 99 5.60 10.45 4.31
C SER A 99 5.22 11.89 4.64
N GLU A 100 6.13 12.60 5.31
CA GLU A 100 5.97 13.99 5.74
C GLU A 100 6.66 14.98 4.78
N ASP A 101 7.34 14.46 3.75
CA ASP A 101 8.21 15.19 2.82
C ASP A 101 7.84 14.96 1.34
N GLU A 102 6.52 14.86 1.08
CA GLU A 102 5.95 14.72 -0.27
C GLU A 102 6.37 13.45 -1.03
N GLY A 103 6.64 12.37 -0.30
CA GLY A 103 6.93 11.05 -0.85
C GLY A 103 8.43 10.77 -1.05
N GLN A 104 9.32 11.65 -0.57
CA GLN A 104 10.77 11.45 -0.63
C GLN A 104 11.22 10.36 0.35
N THR A 105 10.73 10.39 1.58
CA THR A 105 11.01 9.37 2.59
C THR A 105 9.73 8.79 3.16
N TRP A 106 9.81 7.53 3.57
CA TRP A 106 8.67 6.75 4.04
C TRP A 106 9.02 6.04 5.34
N ARG A 107 8.16 6.17 6.34
CA ARG A 107 8.20 5.34 7.55
C ARG A 107 6.96 4.48 7.65
N LYS A 108 7.10 3.30 8.24
CA LYS A 108 5.98 2.40 8.51
C LYS A 108 5.13 2.99 9.65
N LEU A 109 3.85 3.21 9.39
CA LEU A 109 2.88 3.68 10.38
C LEU A 109 2.23 2.49 11.11
N ALA A 110 1.75 1.49 10.37
CA ALA A 110 1.08 0.32 10.96
C ALA A 110 1.13 -0.88 10.01
N THR A 111 1.06 -2.10 10.56
CA THR A 111 0.66 -3.30 9.79
C THR A 111 -0.78 -3.64 10.13
N LEU A 112 -1.63 -3.66 9.11
CA LEU A 112 -3.05 -3.98 9.25
C LEU A 112 -3.25 -5.48 9.30
N ARG A 113 -2.57 -6.23 8.43
CA ARG A 113 -2.66 -7.69 8.33
C ARG A 113 -1.31 -8.30 7.96
N GLY A 114 -0.96 -9.42 8.58
CA GLY A 114 0.36 -10.04 8.37
C GLY A 114 0.41 -11.56 8.49
N SER A 115 -0.73 -12.25 8.54
CA SER A 115 -0.72 -13.72 8.50
C SER A 115 -0.23 -14.22 7.14
N THR A 116 0.39 -15.40 7.14
CA THR A 116 0.97 -16.01 5.93
C THR A 116 0.40 -17.40 5.74
N ALA A 117 0.04 -17.73 4.49
CA ALA A 117 -0.34 -19.07 4.07
C ALA A 117 -0.13 -19.20 2.56
N PRO A 118 0.07 -20.42 2.03
CA PRO A 118 0.08 -20.66 0.58
C PRO A 118 -1.18 -20.10 -0.07
N GLY A 119 -1.01 -19.28 -1.11
CA GLY A 119 -2.12 -18.68 -1.87
C GLY A 119 -2.89 -17.55 -1.18
N LEU A 120 -2.64 -17.23 0.10
CA LEU A 120 -3.34 -16.15 0.82
C LEU A 120 -2.99 -14.77 0.25
N ARG A 121 -4.00 -13.91 0.06
CA ARG A 121 -3.84 -12.55 -0.43
C ARG A 121 -4.66 -11.55 0.37
N PHE A 122 -4.01 -10.47 0.82
CA PHE A 122 -4.65 -9.19 1.14
C PHE A 122 -4.41 -8.24 -0.02
N HIS A 123 -5.46 -7.80 -0.71
CA HIS A 123 -5.32 -7.18 -2.02
C HIS A 123 -6.22 -5.94 -2.17
N TYR A 124 -5.80 -5.04 -3.06
CA TYR A 124 -6.55 -3.86 -3.49
C TYR A 124 -7.02 -3.01 -2.31
N PRO A 125 -6.10 -2.51 -1.47
CA PRO A 125 -6.49 -1.60 -0.42
C PRO A 125 -7.10 -0.33 -1.00
N TRP A 126 -8.09 0.19 -0.29
CA TRP A 126 -8.66 1.51 -0.48
C TRP A 126 -8.89 2.17 0.88
N VAL A 127 -8.53 3.44 1.02
CA VAL A 127 -8.46 4.20 2.25
C VAL A 127 -9.36 5.41 2.11
N LEU A 128 -10.18 5.63 3.12
CA LEU A 128 -10.97 6.83 3.34
C LEU A 128 -10.59 7.45 4.68
N GLN A 129 -10.26 8.73 4.67
CA GLN A 129 -10.09 9.50 5.90
C GLN A 129 -11.43 10.09 6.36
N LEU A 130 -11.77 9.89 7.63
CA LEU A 130 -12.94 10.41 8.34
C LEU A 130 -12.49 11.10 9.64
N GLY A 131 -12.08 12.36 9.54
CA GLY A 131 -11.44 13.07 10.65
C GLY A 131 -10.13 12.40 11.08
N CYS A 132 -9.98 12.10 12.36
CA CYS A 132 -8.83 11.38 12.94
C CYS A 132 -8.91 9.85 12.79
N ARG A 133 -9.71 9.36 11.82
CA ARG A 133 -9.88 7.94 11.55
C ARG A 133 -9.65 7.65 10.09
N LEU A 134 -9.01 6.52 9.82
CA LEU A 134 -8.92 5.91 8.50
C LEU A 134 -9.82 4.68 8.48
N VAL A 135 -10.60 4.54 7.42
CA VAL A 135 -11.30 3.31 7.05
C VAL A 135 -10.56 2.71 5.88
N VAL A 136 -9.99 1.51 6.07
CA VAL A 136 -9.27 0.79 5.03
C VAL A 136 -10.07 -0.43 4.60
N ALA A 137 -10.57 -0.40 3.37
CA ALA A 137 -11.19 -1.53 2.70
C ALA A 137 -10.13 -2.33 1.92
N TYR A 138 -10.21 -3.66 1.91
CA TYR A 138 -9.35 -4.53 1.12
C TYR A 138 -10.03 -5.88 0.88
N SER A 139 -9.60 -6.65 -0.11
CA SER A 139 -10.05 -8.04 -0.28
C SER A 139 -9.11 -9.03 0.40
N LYS A 140 -9.70 -10.04 1.04
CA LYS A 140 -8.99 -11.22 1.57
C LYS A 140 -9.49 -12.46 0.85
N PHE A 141 -8.58 -13.20 0.22
CA PHE A 141 -8.93 -14.43 -0.50
C PHE A 141 -7.72 -15.36 -0.63
N TYR A 142 -7.99 -16.59 -1.05
CA TYR A 142 -6.97 -17.54 -1.48
C TYR A 142 -7.00 -17.68 -3.00
N VAL A 143 -5.83 -17.73 -3.63
CA VAL A 143 -5.72 -18.03 -5.07
C VAL A 143 -6.38 -19.38 -5.36
N THR A 144 -7.11 -19.47 -6.47
CA THR A 144 -7.76 -20.71 -6.92
C THR A 144 -6.79 -21.91 -6.88
N GLY A 145 -7.27 -23.03 -6.33
CA GLY A 145 -6.47 -24.26 -6.16
C GLY A 145 -5.72 -24.37 -4.84
N TYR A 146 -5.69 -23.31 -4.02
CA TYR A 146 -5.18 -23.38 -2.64
C TYR A 146 -6.34 -23.60 -1.67
N LYS A 147 -6.17 -24.55 -0.73
CA LYS A 147 -7.13 -24.82 0.33
C LYS A 147 -6.89 -23.88 1.52
N HIS A 148 -7.96 -23.41 2.13
CA HIS A 148 -7.94 -22.68 3.40
C HIS A 148 -8.73 -23.43 4.46
N THR A 149 -8.31 -23.27 5.71
CA THR A 149 -9.00 -23.80 6.90
C THR A 149 -9.85 -22.74 7.60
N GLU A 150 -9.77 -21.49 7.15
CA GLU A 150 -10.54 -20.39 7.70
C GLU A 150 -12.02 -20.52 7.28
N ASN A 151 -12.93 -20.03 8.13
CA ASN A 151 -14.34 -19.92 7.78
C ASN A 151 -14.50 -19.01 6.55
N ASP A 152 -15.37 -19.34 5.59
CA ASP A 152 -15.63 -18.48 4.42
C ASP A 152 -16.14 -17.08 4.80
N ARG A 153 -16.75 -16.94 5.98
CA ARG A 153 -17.08 -15.63 6.58
C ARG A 153 -15.85 -14.75 6.80
N GLU A 154 -14.66 -15.36 6.83
CA GLU A 154 -13.38 -14.68 6.92
C GLU A 154 -12.84 -14.12 5.60
N LEU A 155 -13.49 -14.41 4.46
CA LEU A 155 -13.05 -14.01 3.12
C LEU A 155 -13.88 -12.84 2.54
N GLY A 156 -13.47 -12.36 1.36
CA GLY A 156 -14.17 -11.29 0.64
C GLY A 156 -13.68 -9.90 1.04
N ILE A 157 -14.57 -8.90 0.99
CA ILE A 157 -14.22 -7.52 1.33
C ILE A 157 -14.17 -7.36 2.85
N ARG A 158 -13.08 -6.76 3.32
CA ARG A 158 -12.78 -6.51 4.72
C ARG A 158 -12.58 -5.03 4.96
N LEU A 159 -12.92 -4.60 6.16
CA LEU A 159 -12.73 -3.24 6.64
C LEU A 159 -11.87 -3.27 7.90
N VAL A 160 -11.00 -2.29 8.05
CA VAL A 160 -10.27 -2.03 9.30
C VAL A 160 -10.27 -0.53 9.55
N HIS A 161 -10.43 -0.17 10.83
CA HIS A 161 -10.36 1.21 11.29
C HIS A 161 -9.00 1.46 11.93
N VAL A 162 -8.37 2.58 11.60
CA VAL A 162 -7.10 3.03 12.18
C VAL A 162 -7.29 4.44 12.70
N HIS A 163 -6.86 4.73 13.92
CA HIS A 163 -6.85 6.09 14.46
C HIS A 163 -5.50 6.73 14.13
N ILE A 164 -5.54 7.97 13.65
CA ILE A 164 -4.36 8.76 13.25
C ILE A 164 -4.38 10.14 13.90
#